data_AF-A0A928LL33-F1
#
_entry.id   AF-A0A928LL33-F1
#
_cell.length_a   1.000
_cell.length_b   1.000
_cell.length_c   1.000
_cell.angle_alpha   90.00
_cell.angle_beta   90.00
_cell.angle_gamma   90.00
#
_symmetry.space_group_name_H-M   'P 1'
#
loop_
_entity.id
_entity.type
_entity.pdbx_description
1 polymer ?
#
loop_
_entity_poly.entity_id
_entity_poly.type
_entity_poly.pdbx_seq_one_letter_code
_entity_poly.pdbx_strand_id
1 'polypeptide(L)'
;MNYPCEIIKDLMPMYIDDLCSEQSKAAVSQHIENCDDCRQYYNSMTAEGNYTVTNCENNEAFAQSLKKVKKQIRAKHIFGIVATATILLTFAVLSAVAAIGLQHIEYPILYENNITIDTRIPDGWEEWIADGNKYYVHCKGRRIEGVLCKEIKMENGEKYLFFQLTTNKWYDLITGKNHTSHQSFTNIEYYDRVYYYPGYIMEDLAAIADGEMEHIYNVSTLIADNTGKEK
;
A
#
# COMPACT_ATOMS: atom_id res chain seq x y z
N MET A 1 -70.64 64.94 -17.82
CA MET A 1 -69.99 64.42 -19.05
C MET A 1 -70.67 63.09 -19.38
N ASN A 2 -71.16 62.88 -20.61
CA ASN A 2 -72.01 61.73 -20.94
C ASN A 2 -71.21 60.65 -21.70
N TYR A 3 -70.17 60.10 -21.07
CA TYR A 3 -69.50 58.89 -21.57
C TYR A 3 -70.19 57.66 -20.99
N PRO A 4 -70.46 56.61 -21.79
CA PRO A 4 -71.07 55.39 -21.29
C PRO A 4 -70.10 54.67 -20.35
N CYS A 5 -70.64 54.10 -19.25
CA CYS A 5 -69.86 53.46 -18.20
C CYS A 5 -68.92 52.35 -18.73
N GLU A 6 -69.33 51.62 -19.76
CA GLU A 6 -68.52 50.56 -20.38
C GLU A 6 -67.19 51.10 -20.94
N ILE A 7 -67.21 52.25 -21.62
CA ILE A 7 -65.99 52.90 -22.12
C ILE A 7 -65.10 53.33 -20.95
N ILE A 8 -65.69 53.80 -19.85
CA ILE A 8 -64.95 54.23 -18.67
C ILE A 8 -64.31 53.03 -17.95
N LYS A 9 -65.00 51.89 -17.88
CA LYS A 9 -64.47 50.64 -17.31
C LYS A 9 -63.33 50.07 -18.15
N ASP A 10 -63.44 50.11 -19.49
CA ASP A 10 -62.38 49.66 -20.40
C ASP A 10 -61.10 50.50 -20.28
N LEU A 11 -61.25 51.81 -20.03
CA LEU A 11 -60.12 52.73 -19.83
C LEU A 11 -59.55 52.69 -18.41
N MET A 12 -60.25 52.07 -17.46
CA MET A 12 -59.88 52.10 -16.04
C MET A 12 -58.52 51.45 -15.71
N PRO A 13 -58.13 50.30 -16.32
CA PRO A 13 -56.80 49.72 -16.10
C PRO A 13 -55.70 50.70 -16.55
N MET A 14 -55.85 51.28 -17.73
CA MET A 14 -54.88 52.24 -18.27
C MET A 14 -54.83 53.56 -17.48
N TYR A 15 -55.96 53.95 -16.87
CA TYR A 15 -56.04 55.10 -15.98
C TYR A 15 -55.30 54.85 -14.66
N ILE A 16 -55.43 53.65 -14.09
CA ILE A 16 -54.71 53.23 -12.87
C ILE A 16 -53.20 53.13 -13.13
N ASP A 17 -52.81 52.59 -14.29
CA ASP A 17 -51.40 52.48 -14.70
C ASP A 17 -50.79 53.80 -15.22
N ASP A 18 -51.56 54.90 -15.17
CA ASP A 18 -51.18 56.25 -15.64
C ASP A 18 -50.76 56.34 -17.13
N LEU A 19 -51.25 55.42 -17.97
CA LEU A 19 -50.95 55.31 -19.40
C LEU A 19 -51.94 56.05 -20.32
N CYS A 20 -52.98 56.65 -19.76
CA CYS A 20 -53.95 57.44 -20.51
C CYS A 20 -53.40 58.81 -20.94
N SER A 21 -53.91 59.38 -22.03
CA SER A 21 -53.67 60.79 -22.36
C SER A 21 -54.39 61.71 -21.37
N GLU A 22 -53.91 62.94 -21.18
CA GLU A 22 -54.49 63.92 -20.25
C GLU A 22 -56.00 64.16 -20.48
N GLN A 23 -56.42 64.20 -21.74
CA GLN A 23 -57.84 64.32 -22.11
C GLN A 23 -58.68 63.12 -21.62
N SER A 24 -58.12 61.92 -21.73
CA SER A 24 -58.78 60.68 -21.29
C SER A 24 -58.80 60.57 -19.77
N LYS A 25 -57.73 61.01 -19.09
CA LYS A 25 -57.67 61.07 -17.62
C LYS A 25 -58.75 61.98 -17.05
N ALA A 26 -58.93 63.17 -17.62
CA ALA A 26 -59.96 64.12 -17.19
C ALA A 26 -61.38 63.57 -17.39
N ALA A 27 -61.61 62.82 -18.49
CA ALA A 27 -62.90 62.19 -18.76
C ALA A 27 -63.24 61.07 -17.76
N VAL A 28 -62.25 60.23 -17.42
CA VAL A 28 -62.40 59.12 -16.46
C VAL A 28 -62.59 59.66 -15.04
N SER A 29 -61.76 60.62 -14.60
CA SER A 29 -61.87 61.20 -13.24
C SER A 29 -63.22 61.89 -13.01
N GLN A 30 -63.66 62.72 -13.97
CA GLN A 30 -64.96 63.38 -13.88
C GLN A 30 -66.12 62.38 -13.88
N HIS A 31 -65.99 61.24 -14.56
CA HIS A 31 -67.02 60.21 -14.57
C HIS A 31 -67.08 59.45 -13.23
N ILE A 32 -65.94 59.07 -12.65
CA ILE A 32 -65.87 58.43 -11.33
C ILE A 32 -66.45 59.32 -10.21
N GLU A 33 -66.27 60.64 -10.31
CA GLU A 33 -66.87 61.59 -9.37
C GLU A 33 -68.40 61.62 -9.44
N ASN A 34 -68.99 61.36 -10.62
CA ASN A 34 -70.44 61.52 -10.85
C ASN A 34 -71.20 60.20 -11.01
N CYS A 35 -70.52 59.04 -11.01
CA CYS A 35 -71.11 57.73 -11.23
C CYS A 35 -70.67 56.75 -10.13
N ASP A 36 -71.61 56.33 -9.28
CA ASP A 36 -71.34 55.42 -8.16
C ASP A 36 -70.89 54.03 -8.62
N ASP A 37 -71.44 53.50 -9.72
CA ASP A 37 -71.04 52.20 -10.30
C ASP A 37 -69.56 52.20 -10.73
N CYS A 38 -69.13 53.25 -11.44
CA CYS A 38 -67.74 53.38 -11.86
C CYS A 38 -66.80 53.65 -10.69
N ARG A 39 -67.27 54.34 -9.64
CA ARG A 39 -66.51 54.54 -8.40
C ARG A 39 -66.30 53.24 -7.64
N GLN A 40 -67.33 52.40 -7.52
CA GLN A 40 -67.20 51.08 -6.90
C GLN A 40 -66.25 50.18 -7.70
N TYR A 41 -66.35 50.19 -9.03
CA TYR A 41 -65.46 49.44 -9.90
C TYR A 41 -63.99 49.89 -9.75
N TYR A 42 -63.73 51.20 -9.74
CA TYR A 42 -62.40 51.76 -9.46
C TYR A 42 -61.87 51.34 -8.10
N ASN A 43 -62.70 51.40 -7.06
CA ASN A 43 -62.33 50.97 -5.72
C ASN A 43 -62.05 49.47 -5.66
N SER A 44 -62.79 48.61 -6.37
CA SER A 44 -62.48 47.17 -6.41
C SER A 44 -61.11 46.89 -7.05
N MET A 45 -60.76 47.64 -8.10
CA MET A 45 -59.52 47.46 -8.83
C MET A 45 -58.30 48.03 -8.08
N THR A 46 -58.51 49.06 -7.26
CA THR A 46 -57.45 49.66 -6.42
C THR A 46 -57.37 49.04 -5.01
N ALA A 47 -58.45 48.45 -4.50
CA ALA A 47 -58.46 47.72 -3.23
C ALA A 47 -57.67 46.41 -3.29
N GLU A 48 -57.49 45.84 -4.48
CA GLU A 48 -56.59 44.70 -4.73
C GLU A 48 -55.10 45.10 -4.83
N GLY A 49 -54.79 46.39 -4.57
CA GLY A 49 -53.43 46.93 -4.47
C GLY A 49 -52.73 46.66 -3.13
N ASN A 50 -53.34 45.93 -2.20
CA ASN A 50 -52.62 45.34 -1.07
C ASN A 50 -52.22 43.89 -1.40
N TYR A 51 -51.34 43.71 -2.39
CA TYR A 51 -50.34 42.66 -2.26
C TYR A 51 -49.44 43.07 -1.09
N THR A 52 -49.91 42.83 0.14
CA THR A 52 -48.97 42.71 1.24
C THR A 52 -48.02 41.62 0.81
N VAL A 53 -46.74 41.96 0.72
CA VAL A 53 -45.66 40.97 0.72
C VAL A 53 -45.73 40.28 2.08
N THR A 54 -46.71 39.41 2.29
CA THR A 54 -46.82 38.51 3.44
C THR A 54 -45.87 37.34 3.21
N ASN A 55 -44.60 37.66 2.97
CA ASN A 55 -43.52 36.69 2.80
C ASN A 55 -42.16 37.27 3.24
N CYS A 56 -42.12 38.20 4.21
CA CYS A 56 -40.86 38.55 4.88
C CYS A 56 -40.55 37.58 6.03
N GLU A 57 -41.52 37.17 6.85
CA GLU A 57 -41.29 36.24 7.97
C GLU A 57 -41.05 34.79 7.53
N ASN A 58 -41.76 34.32 6.51
CA ASN A 58 -41.55 32.99 5.94
C ASN A 58 -40.19 32.87 5.23
N ASN A 59 -39.66 33.96 4.67
CA ASN A 59 -38.36 33.95 3.98
C ASN A 59 -37.20 33.80 4.96
N GLU A 60 -37.28 34.34 6.19
CA GLU A 60 -36.22 34.15 7.18
C GLU A 60 -36.22 32.74 7.77
N ALA A 61 -37.39 32.20 8.13
CA ALA A 61 -37.52 30.83 8.62
C ALA A 61 -37.14 29.80 7.55
N PHE A 62 -37.55 30.03 6.29
CA PHE A 62 -37.15 29.21 5.14
C PHE A 62 -35.67 29.39 4.78
N ALA A 63 -35.13 30.60 4.83
CA ALA A 63 -33.69 30.82 4.62
C ALA A 63 -32.85 30.18 5.74
N GLN A 64 -33.31 30.22 6.99
CA GLN A 64 -32.65 29.56 8.12
C GLN A 64 -32.73 28.03 8.01
N SER A 65 -33.87 27.47 7.58
CA SER A 65 -34.00 26.02 7.36
C SER A 65 -33.13 25.55 6.18
N LEU A 66 -33.08 26.31 5.09
CA LEU A 66 -32.17 26.05 3.96
C LEU A 66 -30.70 26.19 4.34
N LYS A 67 -30.32 27.16 5.19
CA LYS A 67 -28.96 27.29 5.72
C LYS A 67 -28.57 26.08 6.58
N LYS A 68 -29.49 25.57 7.42
CA LYS A 68 -29.27 24.36 8.23
C LYS A 68 -29.10 23.12 7.34
N VAL A 69 -29.94 22.94 6.32
CA VAL A 69 -29.83 21.83 5.35
C VAL A 69 -28.53 21.92 4.56
N LYS A 70 -28.15 23.10 4.04
CA LYS A 70 -26.86 23.31 3.34
C LYS A 70 -25.67 22.99 4.25
N LYS A 71 -25.71 23.35 5.54
CA LYS A 71 -24.65 23.04 6.52
C LYS A 71 -24.57 21.53 6.80
N GLN A 72 -25.71 20.85 6.94
CA GLN A 72 -25.75 19.39 7.13
C GLN A 72 -25.25 18.63 5.91
N ILE A 73 -25.62 19.05 4.69
CA ILE A 73 -25.12 18.47 3.45
C ILE A 73 -23.61 18.70 3.33
N ARG A 74 -23.12 19.92 3.56
CA ARG A 74 -21.67 20.21 3.56
C ARG A 74 -20.92 19.38 4.61
N ALA A 75 -21.45 19.24 5.82
CA ALA A 75 -20.84 18.42 6.86
C ALA A 75 -20.77 16.94 6.45
N LYS A 76 -21.81 16.40 5.80
CA LYS A 76 -21.81 15.03 5.26
C LYS A 76 -20.79 14.86 4.12
N HIS A 77 -20.67 15.84 3.22
CA HIS A 77 -19.65 15.80 2.17
C HIS A 77 -18.22 15.89 2.73
N ILE A 78 -17.97 16.78 3.69
CA ILE A 78 -16.67 16.90 4.35
C ILE A 78 -16.33 15.61 5.11
N PHE A 79 -17.29 15.04 5.84
CA PHE A 79 -17.11 13.75 6.51
C PHE A 79 -16.77 12.64 5.51
N GLY A 80 -17.47 12.60 4.37
CA GLY A 80 -17.17 11.68 3.27
C GLY A 80 -15.73 11.83 2.79
N ILE A 81 -15.30 13.05 2.44
CA ILE A 81 -13.94 13.34 1.96
C ILE A 81 -12.88 12.94 2.98
N VAL A 82 -13.09 13.26 4.26
CA VAL A 82 -12.16 12.90 5.34
C VAL A 82 -12.08 11.38 5.49
N ALA A 83 -13.22 10.68 5.45
CA ALA A 83 -13.25 9.23 5.51
C ALA A 83 -12.49 8.58 4.33
N THR A 84 -12.71 9.03 3.10
CA THR A 84 -11.95 8.52 1.93
C THR A 84 -10.46 8.80 2.05
N ALA A 85 -10.08 10.01 2.49
CA ALA A 85 -8.67 10.36 2.68
C ALA A 85 -8.00 9.47 3.74
N THR A 86 -8.69 9.20 4.86
CA THR A 86 -8.16 8.30 5.90
C THR A 86 -7.97 6.88 5.38
N ILE A 87 -8.92 6.33 4.62
CA ILE A 87 -8.81 4.98 4.04
C ILE A 87 -7.60 4.91 3.09
N LEU A 88 -7.44 5.89 2.20
CA LEU A 88 -6.32 5.94 1.27
C LEU A 88 -4.97 6.02 1.99
N LEU A 89 -4.88 6.83 3.06
CA LEU A 89 -3.67 6.91 3.89
C LEU A 89 -3.36 5.58 4.58
N THR A 90 -4.36 4.93 5.18
CA THR A 90 -4.15 3.61 5.82
C THR A 90 -3.71 2.55 4.81
N PHE A 91 -4.28 2.54 3.61
CA PHE A 91 -3.89 1.63 2.55
C PHE A 91 -2.46 1.90 2.07
N ALA A 92 -2.07 3.16 1.92
CA ALA A 92 -0.71 3.54 1.55
C ALA A 92 0.32 3.15 2.62
N VAL A 93 -0.02 3.29 3.91
CA VAL A 93 0.85 2.84 5.01
C VAL A 93 0.95 1.31 5.03
N LEU A 94 -0.17 0.59 4.89
CA LEU A 94 -0.16 -0.87 4.83
C LEU A 94 0.61 -1.40 3.62
N SER A 95 0.46 -0.78 2.45
CA SER A 95 1.20 -1.16 1.25
C SER A 95 2.70 -0.86 1.38
N ALA A 96 3.07 0.25 2.03
CA ALA A 96 4.46 0.56 2.33
C ALA A 96 5.07 -0.44 3.33
N VAL A 97 4.36 -0.78 4.40
CA VAL A 97 4.78 -1.80 5.38
C VAL A 97 4.91 -3.17 4.71
N ALA A 98 3.94 -3.55 3.87
CA ALA A 98 4.02 -4.78 3.10
C ALA A 98 5.20 -4.76 2.11
N ALA A 99 5.45 -3.64 1.42
CA ALA A 99 6.59 -3.51 0.50
C ALA A 99 7.93 -3.61 1.22
N ILE A 100 8.07 -2.99 2.40
CA ILE A 100 9.25 -3.12 3.26
C ILE A 100 9.39 -4.57 3.75
N GLY A 101 8.29 -5.19 4.19
CA GLY A 101 8.27 -6.61 4.59
C GLY A 101 8.66 -7.55 3.45
N LEU A 102 8.22 -7.28 2.22
CA LEU A 102 8.60 -8.01 1.02
C LEU A 102 10.06 -7.79 0.62
N GLN A 103 10.66 -6.61 0.91
CA GLN A 103 12.10 -6.36 0.73
C GLN A 103 12.96 -7.11 1.76
N HIS A 104 12.41 -7.43 2.93
CA HIS A 104 13.07 -8.27 3.94
C HIS A 104 12.88 -9.77 3.70
N ILE A 105 12.16 -10.17 2.65
CA ILE A 105 12.20 -11.55 2.16
C ILE A 105 13.55 -11.73 1.46
N GLU A 106 14.54 -12.18 2.21
CA GLU A 106 15.78 -12.69 1.65
C GLU A 106 15.42 -13.88 0.75
N TYR A 107 15.32 -13.66 -0.56
CA TYR A 107 15.23 -14.75 -1.52
C TYR A 107 16.56 -15.53 -1.41
N PRO A 108 16.55 -16.85 -1.15
CA PRO A 108 17.75 -17.65 -1.28
C PRO A 108 18.16 -17.61 -2.72
N ILE A 109 19.18 -16.80 -3.01
CA ILE A 109 19.91 -16.92 -4.26
C ILE A 109 20.50 -18.32 -4.19
N LEU A 110 20.06 -19.22 -5.08
CA LEU A 110 20.68 -20.53 -5.21
C LEU A 110 22.08 -20.27 -5.80
N TYR A 111 23.07 -20.08 -4.94
CA TYR A 111 24.42 -19.78 -5.35
C TYR A 111 25.04 -21.06 -5.93
N GLU A 112 25.56 -20.99 -7.16
CA GLU A 112 26.62 -21.91 -7.56
C GLU A 112 27.77 -21.72 -6.57
N ASN A 113 27.94 -22.69 -5.68
CA ASN A 113 29.05 -22.69 -4.75
C ASN A 113 30.34 -22.75 -5.57
N ASN A 114 31.08 -21.63 -5.64
CA ASN A 114 32.46 -21.55 -6.16
C ASN A 114 33.44 -22.22 -5.19
N ILE A 115 33.04 -23.38 -4.68
CA ILE A 115 33.76 -24.19 -3.73
C ILE A 115 34.32 -25.37 -4.51
N THR A 116 35.64 -25.42 -4.62
CA THR A 116 36.34 -26.58 -5.13
C THR A 116 36.90 -27.33 -3.95
N ILE A 117 36.63 -28.62 -3.87
CA ILE A 117 37.22 -29.48 -2.85
C ILE A 117 38.30 -30.29 -3.54
N ASP A 118 39.53 -30.09 -3.10
CA ASP A 118 40.67 -30.82 -3.60
C ASP A 118 41.17 -31.80 -2.54
N THR A 119 41.47 -33.01 -2.99
CA THR A 119 42.14 -34.04 -2.20
C THR A 119 43.65 -33.99 -2.39
N ARG A 120 44.11 -33.26 -3.40
CA ARG A 120 45.51 -33.02 -3.70
C ARG A 120 45.96 -31.74 -3.03
N ILE A 121 47.18 -31.76 -2.49
CA ILE A 121 47.83 -30.56 -1.98
C ILE A 121 47.95 -29.58 -3.15
N PRO A 122 47.43 -28.34 -3.03
CA PRO A 122 47.56 -27.33 -4.06
C PRO A 122 49.03 -27.03 -4.33
N ASP A 123 49.41 -26.90 -5.60
CA ASP A 123 50.80 -26.63 -6.00
C ASP A 123 51.34 -25.40 -5.24
N GLY A 124 52.48 -25.57 -4.55
CA GLY A 124 53.12 -24.52 -3.73
C GLY A 124 52.78 -24.55 -2.23
N TRP A 125 51.97 -25.50 -1.76
CA TRP A 125 51.62 -25.68 -0.35
C TRP A 125 52.34 -26.87 0.32
N GLU A 126 53.34 -27.41 -0.38
CA GLU A 126 54.13 -28.58 0.01
C GLU A 126 54.92 -28.37 1.32
N GLU A 127 55.28 -27.12 1.64
CA GLU A 127 56.11 -26.78 2.82
C GLU A 127 55.34 -26.78 4.16
N TRP A 128 54.00 -26.85 4.16
CA TRP A 128 53.19 -26.65 5.38
C TRP A 128 52.61 -27.90 6.04
N ILE A 129 52.79 -29.11 5.48
CA ILE A 129 51.98 -30.27 5.90
C ILE A 129 52.79 -31.57 5.90
N ALA A 130 53.04 -32.09 7.11
CA ALA A 130 53.81 -33.32 7.36
C ALA A 130 52.95 -34.57 7.63
N ASP A 131 51.63 -34.54 7.49
CA ASP A 131 50.81 -35.65 8.00
C ASP A 131 49.44 -35.81 7.30
N GLY A 132 49.22 -37.00 6.72
CA GLY A 132 47.91 -37.63 6.53
C GLY A 132 46.91 -37.04 5.52
N ASN A 133 45.83 -37.80 5.28
CA ASN A 133 44.68 -37.48 4.42
C ASN A 133 43.97 -36.20 4.89
N LYS A 134 44.37 -35.05 4.35
CA LYS A 134 43.67 -33.78 4.55
C LYS A 134 42.89 -33.39 3.30
N TYR A 135 41.64 -32.99 3.49
CA TYR A 135 40.84 -32.41 2.42
C TYR A 135 40.97 -30.89 2.51
N TYR A 136 41.19 -30.25 1.37
CA TYR A 136 41.27 -28.79 1.27
C TYR A 136 40.02 -28.27 0.60
N VAL A 137 39.35 -27.35 1.28
CA VAL A 137 38.20 -26.66 0.76
C VAL A 137 38.66 -25.28 0.30
N HIS A 138 38.58 -25.08 -1.01
CA HIS A 138 38.91 -23.82 -1.67
C HIS A 138 37.64 -23.05 -1.93
N CYS A 139 37.54 -21.84 -1.39
CA CYS A 139 36.41 -20.96 -1.65
C CYS A 139 36.89 -19.70 -2.36
N LYS A 140 36.42 -19.49 -3.60
CA LYS A 140 36.73 -18.29 -4.37
C LYS A 140 35.67 -17.21 -4.17
N GLY A 141 36.13 -15.98 -3.94
CA GLY A 141 35.33 -14.78 -3.77
C GLY A 141 34.76 -14.58 -2.37
N ARG A 142 35.05 -15.45 -1.40
CA ARG A 142 34.56 -15.35 -0.01
C ARG A 142 35.65 -15.70 0.98
N ARG A 143 35.53 -15.17 2.20
CA ARG A 143 36.38 -15.52 3.34
C ARG A 143 35.65 -16.51 4.23
N ILE A 144 36.21 -17.71 4.39
CA ILE A 144 35.78 -18.69 5.39
C ILE A 144 36.15 -18.15 6.78
N GLU A 145 35.17 -18.08 7.69
CA GLU A 145 35.40 -17.75 9.10
C GLU A 145 35.52 -18.99 9.97
N GLY A 146 34.86 -20.08 9.59
CA GLY A 146 34.83 -21.30 10.36
C GLY A 146 34.13 -22.42 9.63
N VAL A 147 34.08 -23.55 10.32
CA VAL A 147 33.38 -24.74 9.86
C VAL A 147 32.54 -25.31 10.97
N LEU A 148 31.28 -25.57 10.66
CA LEU A 148 30.41 -26.38 11.48
C LEU A 148 30.49 -27.81 10.98
N CYS A 149 30.60 -28.76 11.91
CA CYS A 149 30.61 -30.18 11.63
C CYS A 149 29.50 -30.86 12.41
N LYS A 150 28.81 -31.80 11.79
CA LYS A 150 27.86 -32.68 12.45
C LYS A 150 28.14 -34.13 12.05
N GLU A 151 28.49 -34.96 13.03
CA GLU A 151 28.59 -36.41 12.87
C GLU A 151 27.22 -37.03 13.06
N ILE A 152 26.84 -37.92 12.14
CA ILE A 152 25.65 -38.75 12.27
C ILE A 152 26.03 -40.20 12.06
N LYS A 153 25.55 -41.06 12.95
CA LYS A 153 25.59 -42.50 12.76
C LYS A 153 24.28 -42.96 12.15
N MET A 154 24.35 -43.49 10.94
CA MET A 154 23.18 -44.00 10.21
C MET A 154 22.72 -45.35 10.77
N GLU A 155 21.46 -45.71 10.49
CA GLU A 155 20.88 -46.99 10.94
C GLU A 155 21.65 -48.21 10.44
N ASN A 156 22.25 -48.11 9.25
CA ASN A 156 23.13 -49.13 8.67
C ASN A 156 24.50 -49.24 9.38
N GLY A 157 24.77 -48.40 10.38
CA GLY A 157 26.01 -48.37 11.16
C GLY A 157 27.10 -47.46 10.60
N GLU A 158 26.92 -46.89 9.40
CA GLU A 158 27.88 -45.99 8.77
C GLU A 158 27.92 -44.64 9.49
N LYS A 159 29.11 -44.04 9.54
CA LYS A 159 29.36 -42.71 10.12
C LYS A 159 29.44 -41.67 9.01
N TYR A 160 28.51 -40.75 8.98
CA TYR A 160 28.50 -39.64 8.03
C TYR A 160 28.95 -38.36 8.72
N LEU A 161 29.81 -37.59 8.05
CA LEU A 161 30.17 -36.24 8.47
C LEU A 161 29.52 -35.24 7.52
N PHE A 162 28.71 -34.35 8.07
CA PHE A 162 28.24 -33.17 7.36
C PHE A 162 29.08 -31.99 7.80
N PHE A 163 29.53 -31.16 6.87
CA PHE A 163 30.20 -29.91 7.19
C PHE A 163 29.59 -28.74 6.42
N GLN A 164 29.56 -27.58 7.07
CA GLN A 164 29.08 -26.31 6.52
C GLN A 164 30.15 -25.25 6.77
N LEU A 165 30.50 -24.51 5.72
CA LEU A 165 31.40 -23.37 5.86
C LEU A 165 30.61 -22.16 6.37
N THR A 166 31.11 -21.49 7.39
CA THR A 166 30.53 -20.23 7.87
C THR A 166 31.27 -19.07 7.22
N THR A 167 30.51 -18.16 6.62
CA THR A 167 31.02 -16.87 6.11
C THR A 167 30.30 -15.74 6.82
N ASN A 168 30.84 -14.53 6.68
CA ASN A 168 30.25 -13.34 7.26
C ASN A 168 29.94 -12.32 6.16
N LYS A 169 28.69 -11.84 6.15
CA LYS A 169 28.17 -10.87 5.19
C LYS A 169 29.04 -9.60 5.13
N TRP A 170 29.66 -9.19 6.25
CA TRP A 170 30.60 -8.05 6.26
C TRP A 170 31.85 -8.33 5.43
N TYR A 171 32.41 -9.54 5.50
CA TYR A 171 33.57 -9.91 4.70
C TYR A 171 33.21 -10.03 3.22
N ASP A 172 32.04 -10.57 2.88
CA ASP A 172 31.58 -10.64 1.48
C ASP A 172 31.44 -9.24 0.83
N LEU A 173 31.16 -8.20 1.62
CA LEU A 173 31.08 -6.81 1.16
C LEU A 173 32.46 -6.16 0.93
N ILE A 174 33.48 -6.56 1.70
CA ILE A 174 34.82 -5.94 1.64
C ILE A 174 35.87 -6.81 0.93
N THR A 175 35.61 -8.10 0.70
CA THR A 175 36.48 -8.97 -0.08
C THR A 175 36.16 -8.82 -1.57
N GLY A 176 37.18 -8.48 -2.36
CA GLY A 176 37.04 -8.43 -3.81
C GLY A 176 36.75 -9.81 -4.38
N LYS A 177 36.09 -9.88 -5.55
CA LYS A 177 35.73 -11.13 -6.25
C LYS A 177 36.90 -12.09 -6.54
N ASN A 178 38.14 -11.61 -6.41
CA ASN A 178 39.37 -12.38 -6.61
C ASN A 178 39.97 -12.95 -5.31
N HIS A 179 39.38 -12.65 -4.14
CA HIS A 179 39.81 -13.22 -2.88
C HIS A 179 39.64 -14.75 -2.90
N THR A 180 40.57 -15.50 -2.33
CA THR A 180 40.42 -16.96 -2.19
C THR A 180 40.73 -17.30 -0.74
N SER A 181 39.84 -18.05 -0.11
CA SER A 181 40.05 -18.58 1.23
C SER A 181 40.14 -20.09 1.21
N HIS A 182 40.85 -20.61 2.21
CA HIS A 182 41.22 -22.01 2.30
C HIS A 182 40.91 -22.50 3.69
N GLN A 183 40.38 -23.72 3.77
CA GLN A 183 40.17 -24.42 5.03
C GLN A 183 40.54 -25.87 4.85
N SER A 184 41.33 -26.41 5.79
CA SER A 184 41.69 -27.82 5.80
C SER A 184 40.91 -28.57 6.87
N PHE A 185 40.68 -29.85 6.57
CA PHE A 185 40.03 -30.81 7.44
C PHE A 185 40.97 -31.98 7.67
N THR A 186 40.94 -32.50 8.89
CA THR A 186 41.66 -33.72 9.29
C THR A 186 40.64 -34.76 9.73
N ASN A 187 41.06 -36.01 9.85
CA ASN A 187 40.24 -37.07 10.44
C ASN A 187 38.99 -37.42 9.61
N ILE A 188 39.01 -37.19 8.30
CA ILE A 188 37.88 -37.52 7.41
C ILE A 188 37.81 -39.05 7.16
N GLU A 189 38.95 -39.72 7.23
CA GLU A 189 39.10 -41.17 7.10
C GLU A 189 38.28 -41.98 8.13
N TYR A 190 37.94 -41.39 9.29
CA TYR A 190 37.11 -42.06 10.29
C TYR A 190 35.62 -42.13 9.91
N TYR A 191 35.21 -41.32 8.94
CA TYR A 191 33.84 -41.25 8.43
C TYR A 191 33.72 -42.00 7.11
N ASP A 192 32.67 -42.81 7.00
CA ASP A 192 32.38 -43.60 5.82
C ASP A 192 31.97 -42.71 4.65
N ARG A 193 31.23 -41.61 4.92
CA ARG A 193 30.89 -40.61 3.91
C ARG A 193 30.98 -39.19 4.46
N VAL A 194 31.42 -38.26 3.62
CA VAL A 194 31.49 -36.84 3.96
C VAL A 194 30.67 -36.01 2.99
N TYR A 195 29.82 -35.16 3.53
CA TYR A 195 28.88 -34.34 2.80
C TYR A 195 29.13 -32.86 3.07
N TYR A 196 29.08 -32.06 2.01
CA TYR A 196 29.06 -30.61 2.13
C TYR A 196 27.61 -30.13 2.14
N TYR A 197 27.22 -29.49 3.24
CA TYR A 197 25.92 -28.85 3.39
C TYR A 197 26.07 -27.34 3.09
N PRO A 198 25.40 -26.81 2.05
CA PRO A 198 25.59 -25.43 1.64
C PRO A 198 24.96 -24.39 2.59
N GLY A 199 24.12 -24.82 3.54
CA GLY A 199 23.32 -23.92 4.37
C GLY A 199 22.11 -23.37 3.63
N TYR A 200 20.93 -23.42 4.24
CA TYR A 200 19.75 -22.67 3.80
C TYR A 200 19.40 -21.60 4.83
N ILE A 201 18.70 -20.55 4.38
CA ILE A 201 18.40 -19.32 5.12
C ILE A 201 17.77 -19.54 6.51
N MET A 202 17.20 -20.71 6.79
CA MET A 202 16.46 -20.90 8.03
C MET A 202 17.27 -21.55 9.17
N GLU A 203 18.30 -22.37 8.92
CA GLU A 203 18.99 -23.09 10.01
C GLU A 203 20.46 -23.43 9.72
N ASP A 204 21.33 -23.12 10.68
CA ASP A 204 22.71 -23.61 10.70
C ASP A 204 22.75 -25.13 10.93
N LEU A 205 23.75 -25.83 10.41
CA LEU A 205 23.93 -27.27 10.59
C LEU A 205 23.88 -27.70 12.07
N ALA A 206 24.30 -26.81 12.99
CA ALA A 206 24.25 -27.05 14.43
C ALA A 206 22.84 -26.98 15.04
N ALA A 207 21.89 -26.30 14.39
CA ALA A 207 20.52 -26.10 14.87
C ALA A 207 19.56 -27.19 14.39
N ILE A 208 19.90 -27.90 13.31
CA ILE A 208 19.01 -28.89 12.70
C ILE A 208 18.90 -30.12 13.61
N ALA A 209 17.67 -30.49 13.96
CA ALA A 209 17.39 -31.66 14.78
C ALA A 209 17.66 -32.97 14.02
N ASP A 210 17.98 -34.05 14.75
CA ASP A 210 18.27 -35.36 14.15
C ASP A 210 17.07 -35.99 13.40
N GLY A 211 15.86 -35.43 13.55
CA GLY A 211 14.66 -35.85 12.82
C GLY A 211 14.49 -35.23 11.42
N GLU A 212 15.25 -34.19 11.07
CA GLU A 212 15.12 -33.46 9.78
C GLU A 212 16.26 -33.81 8.80
N MET A 213 16.89 -34.96 9.01
CA MET A 213 18.11 -35.39 8.32
C MET A 213 17.91 -35.71 6.84
N GLU A 214 16.70 -36.13 6.43
CA GLU A 214 16.39 -36.39 5.02
C GLU A 214 16.52 -35.11 4.17
N HIS A 215 16.13 -33.97 4.73
CA HIS A 215 16.29 -32.68 4.08
C HIS A 215 17.77 -32.31 3.92
N ILE A 216 18.59 -32.44 4.98
CA ILE A 216 20.04 -32.19 4.90
C ILE A 216 20.68 -33.10 3.85
N TYR A 217 20.38 -34.40 3.88
CA TYR A 217 20.98 -35.36 2.96
C TYR A 217 20.69 -35.01 1.50
N ASN A 218 19.43 -34.68 1.18
CA ASN A 218 18.99 -34.40 -0.19
C ASN A 218 19.60 -33.12 -0.78
N VAL A 219 19.94 -32.15 0.05
CA VAL A 219 20.52 -30.87 -0.39
C VAL A 219 22.04 -30.79 -0.19
N SER A 220 22.64 -31.83 0.38
CA SER A 220 24.09 -31.91 0.56
C SER A 220 24.77 -32.60 -0.61
N THR A 221 25.99 -32.17 -0.91
CA THR A 221 26.81 -32.79 -1.95
C THR A 221 27.76 -33.80 -1.32
N LEU A 222 27.80 -35.04 -1.82
CA LEU A 222 28.79 -36.03 -1.41
C LEU A 222 30.19 -35.59 -1.87
N ILE A 223 31.10 -35.49 -0.93
CA ILE A 223 32.47 -35.01 -1.15
C ILE A 223 33.48 -36.14 -1.11
N ALA A 224 33.32 -37.06 -0.16
CA ALA A 224 34.19 -38.20 0.01
C ALA A 224 33.38 -39.45 0.33
N ASP A 225 33.71 -40.53 -0.36
CA ASP A 225 33.25 -41.88 -0.03
C ASP A 225 34.47 -42.71 0.39
N ASN A 226 34.48 -43.10 1.66
CA ASN A 226 35.52 -43.93 2.27
C ASN A 226 34.99 -45.34 2.59
N THR A 227 33.79 -45.68 2.13
CA THR A 227 33.24 -47.03 2.32
C THR A 227 34.22 -48.07 1.74
N GLY A 228 34.65 -49.00 2.59
CA GLY A 228 35.58 -50.06 2.20
C GLY A 228 37.06 -49.68 2.12
N LYS A 229 37.48 -48.46 2.48
CA LYS A 229 38.90 -48.17 2.74
C LYS A 229 39.29 -48.76 4.10
N GLU A 230 40.45 -49.42 4.19
CA GLU A 230 41.00 -49.86 5.49
C GLU A 230 41.18 -48.63 6.39
N LYS A 231 40.52 -48.64 7.55
CA LYS A 231 40.53 -47.55 8.54
C LYS A 231 41.75 -47.65 9.46
#